data_AF-A0A960TI33-F1
#
_entry.id   AF-A0A960TI33-F1
#
_cell.length_a   1.000
_cell.length_b   1.000
_cell.length_c   1.000
_cell.angle_alpha   90.00
_cell.angle_beta   90.00
_cell.angle_gamma   90.00
#
_symmetry.space_group_name_H-M   'P 1'
#
loop_
_entity.id
_entity.type
_entity.pdbx_description
1 polymer ?
#
loop_
_entity_poly.entity_id
_entity_poly.type
_entity_poly.pdbx_seq_one_letter_code
_entity_poly.pdbx_strand_id
1 'polypeptide(L)'
;MLSIFNKNSKRYIRSYLKISVFFLSILVLQSVSTCKAPIKEYSPMLTAKTEKKILAGSLIIANELREKFTDIDREFYTHAEAEHLFHEFQKKSDRVCPMVYNYMQYDQKKVNDFLKGLSLKKDPEELWYNKTMPQLIAGCWNFYRMNDIDVGKDFETVAKYYPYETKECYSVALIQPYMMQSILRCNKITMLDVDWRILHTHHAFIYKYDNGDFYEEYMMNEKMKDLPVHWLARFDRKPVLKEDQQVGLNTFCDQNSFESCKDSILQFQRNFQSIKEINLNLSYLHTGRYEADEGAIVVIYLSNALDREYMSKDNFDTFLNSVYIGLKPGQKAVFVYHVGGSSKFGIYEMEKGFAFEKKIRTVCKDVYRLSAVYKNRRKFNTYFERVSESKAPYERCSEEETKTAKE
;
A
#
# COMPACT_ATOMS: atom_id res chain seq x y z
N MET A 1 37.48 38.99 -27.96
CA MET A 1 36.37 38.77 -28.90
C MET A 1 35.25 38.09 -28.11
N LEU A 2 34.49 38.87 -27.32
CA LEU A 2 33.19 39.51 -27.62
C LEU A 2 32.04 38.55 -27.22
N SER A 3 31.09 38.83 -26.32
CA SER A 3 30.71 39.97 -25.44
C SER A 3 29.89 39.37 -24.26
N ILE A 4 30.01 39.71 -22.97
CA ILE A 4 29.65 40.92 -22.19
C ILE A 4 28.15 41.30 -22.19
N PHE A 5 27.62 41.57 -20.96
CA PHE A 5 26.39 42.28 -20.54
C PHE A 5 25.07 41.47 -20.51
N ASN A 6 24.13 41.64 -19.56
CA ASN A 6 23.83 42.80 -18.72
C ASN A 6 22.98 42.45 -17.47
N LYS A 7 23.34 43.02 -16.31
CA LYS A 7 22.42 43.36 -15.20
C LYS A 7 21.87 44.75 -15.51
N ASN A 8 20.55 44.97 -15.49
CA ASN A 8 19.94 46.14 -14.82
C ASN A 8 18.41 46.27 -15.03
N SER A 9 17.71 46.34 -13.90
CA SER A 9 16.68 47.31 -13.53
C SER A 9 15.68 47.85 -14.57
N LYS A 10 14.38 47.75 -14.25
CA LYS A 10 13.43 48.89 -14.24
C LYS A 10 12.09 48.55 -13.56
N ARG A 11 12.03 48.92 -12.28
CA ARG A 11 11.03 49.75 -11.56
C ARG A 11 9.70 50.16 -12.25
N TYR A 12 8.65 50.20 -11.40
CA TYR A 12 7.31 50.87 -11.46
C TYR A 12 6.23 50.17 -12.30
N ILE A 13 5.04 49.85 -11.77
CA ILE A 13 4.00 50.79 -11.28
C ILE A 13 3.19 50.23 -10.08
N ARG A 14 2.87 51.16 -9.16
CA ARG A 14 1.96 51.10 -7.99
C ARG A 14 0.48 50.95 -8.40
N SER A 15 -0.38 50.21 -7.70
CA SER A 15 -1.36 50.66 -6.68
C SER A 15 -2.60 49.78 -6.92
N TYR A 16 -3.24 49.12 -5.94
CA TYR A 16 -4.11 49.72 -4.93
C TYR A 16 -4.29 48.78 -3.72
N LEU A 17 -4.09 49.33 -2.51
CA LEU A 17 -4.70 48.97 -1.23
C LEU A 17 -6.24 49.20 -1.32
N LYS A 18 -7.18 48.59 -0.57
CA LYS A 18 -7.32 48.31 0.88
C LYS A 18 -8.64 47.50 1.06
N ILE A 19 -8.72 46.45 1.90
CA ILE A 19 -9.29 46.42 3.29
C ILE A 19 -10.74 46.95 3.36
N SER A 20 -11.76 46.43 4.06
CA SER A 20 -12.20 45.18 4.72
C SER A 20 -13.56 45.53 5.40
N VAL A 21 -14.35 44.53 5.82
CA VAL A 21 -15.35 44.54 6.94
C VAL A 21 -16.80 45.02 6.69
N PHE A 22 -17.71 44.03 6.68
CA PHE A 22 -18.99 43.81 7.41
C PHE A 22 -20.07 44.91 7.67
N PHE A 23 -21.32 44.44 7.46
CA PHE A 23 -22.57 44.53 8.26
C PHE A 23 -23.79 45.35 7.75
N LEU A 24 -24.92 44.61 7.56
CA LEU A 24 -26.35 44.86 7.88
C LEU A 24 -27.03 46.14 7.28
N SER A 25 -28.28 46.25 6.80
CA SER A 25 -29.57 45.52 6.79
C SER A 25 -30.45 46.25 5.72
N ILE A 26 -31.55 45.77 5.11
CA ILE A 26 -32.96 45.71 5.59
C ILE A 26 -33.89 45.62 4.34
N LEU A 27 -34.95 44.81 4.46
CA LEU A 27 -36.26 44.75 3.75
C LEU A 27 -36.39 45.05 2.24
N VAL A 28 -36.97 44.07 1.52
CA VAL A 28 -38.26 44.26 0.81
C VAL A 28 -39.13 43.02 1.00
N LEU A 29 -40.29 43.24 1.61
CA LEU A 29 -41.45 42.34 1.68
C LEU A 29 -42.36 42.67 0.49
N GLN A 30 -42.88 41.66 -0.22
CA GLN A 30 -44.33 41.47 -0.44
C GLN A 30 -44.66 40.26 -1.35
N SER A 31 -45.46 39.35 -0.77
CA SER A 31 -46.52 38.44 -1.29
C SER A 31 -46.49 37.94 -2.74
N VAL A 32 -46.70 36.64 -3.01
CA VAL A 32 -48.05 36.06 -3.24
C VAL A 32 -48.16 34.56 -2.86
N SER A 33 -49.20 34.26 -2.08
CA SER A 33 -50.06 33.06 -1.96
C SER A 33 -49.63 31.65 -2.42
N THR A 34 -49.61 30.77 -1.41
CA THR A 34 -50.32 29.48 -1.29
C THR A 34 -50.23 28.44 -2.42
N CYS A 35 -49.42 27.40 -2.17
CA CYS A 35 -49.82 26.01 -2.37
C CYS A 35 -49.25 25.15 -1.23
N LYS A 36 -50.14 24.66 -0.35
CA LYS A 36 -49.82 23.69 0.69
C LYS A 36 -49.56 22.33 0.04
N ALA A 37 -48.31 21.92 -0.03
CA ALA A 37 -47.95 20.51 -0.13
C ALA A 37 -47.57 20.03 1.29
N PRO A 38 -47.99 18.83 1.72
CA PRO A 38 -47.60 18.33 3.03
C PRO A 38 -46.09 18.08 3.04
N ILE A 39 -45.38 18.89 3.80
CA ILE A 39 -44.00 18.60 4.21
C ILE A 39 -44.10 17.34 5.07
N LYS A 40 -43.73 16.20 4.49
CA LYS A 40 -43.30 15.06 5.30
C LYS A 40 -42.11 15.57 6.11
N GLU A 41 -42.31 15.78 7.40
CA GLU A 41 -41.21 15.84 8.35
C GLU A 41 -40.35 14.61 8.09
N TYR A 42 -39.18 14.84 7.51
CA TYR A 42 -38.06 13.91 7.63
C TYR A 42 -37.64 13.95 9.09
N SER A 43 -38.37 13.19 9.91
CA SER A 43 -37.88 12.75 11.18
C SER A 43 -36.60 11.96 10.86
N PRO A 44 -35.41 12.37 11.35
CA PRO A 44 -34.26 11.51 11.25
C PRO A 44 -34.64 10.28 12.08
N MET A 45 -34.94 9.17 11.41
CA MET A 45 -34.87 7.87 12.03
C MET A 45 -33.44 7.77 12.54
N LEU A 46 -33.27 8.10 13.83
CA LEU A 46 -32.30 7.50 14.71
C LEU A 46 -32.54 5.99 14.63
N THR A 47 -32.01 5.43 13.55
CA THR A 47 -31.78 4.00 13.43
C THR A 47 -30.91 3.66 14.63
N ALA A 48 -31.41 2.69 15.41
CA ALA A 48 -30.72 2.15 16.55
C ALA A 48 -29.24 2.02 16.21
N LYS A 49 -28.37 2.59 17.07
CA LYS A 49 -26.94 2.32 17.07
C LYS A 49 -26.77 0.80 17.13
N THR A 50 -26.73 0.17 15.97
CA THR A 50 -26.18 -1.17 15.83
C THR A 50 -24.76 -1.00 16.36
N GLU A 51 -24.41 -1.76 17.39
CA GLU A 51 -23.05 -1.75 17.94
C GLU A 51 -22.10 -1.73 16.76
N LYS A 52 -21.36 -0.62 16.63
CA LYS A 52 -20.42 -0.40 15.53
C LYS A 52 -19.44 -1.55 15.64
N LYS A 53 -19.59 -2.58 14.79
CA LYS A 53 -18.70 -3.72 14.75
C LYS A 53 -17.38 -3.12 14.31
N ILE A 54 -16.51 -2.81 15.26
CA ILE A 54 -15.19 -2.28 14.95
C ILE A 54 -14.57 -3.35 14.06
N LEU A 55 -14.37 -3.02 12.78
CA LEU A 55 -13.47 -3.75 11.88
C LEU A 55 -12.06 -3.46 12.40
N ALA A 56 -11.79 -3.98 13.59
CA ALA A 56 -10.61 -3.69 14.37
C ALA A 56 -9.47 -4.40 13.66
N GLY A 57 -8.68 -3.63 12.91
CA GLY A 57 -7.47 -4.13 12.25
C GLY A 57 -6.57 -4.80 13.27
N SER A 58 -6.66 -6.12 13.38
CA SER A 58 -5.83 -6.88 14.30
C SER A 58 -4.41 -6.94 13.73
N LEU A 59 -3.41 -6.83 14.61
CA LEU A 59 -2.02 -6.97 14.22
C LEU A 59 -1.54 -8.37 14.58
N ILE A 60 -1.17 -9.13 13.56
CA ILE A 60 -0.55 -10.44 13.66
C ILE A 60 0.94 -10.27 13.34
N ILE A 61 1.82 -10.87 14.15
CA ILE A 61 3.27 -10.74 14.00
C ILE A 61 3.90 -12.12 13.88
N ALA A 62 4.49 -12.40 12.73
CA ALA A 62 5.16 -13.67 12.47
C ALA A 62 6.36 -13.89 13.40
N ASN A 63 6.56 -15.14 13.83
CA ASN A 63 7.58 -15.51 14.82
C ASN A 63 8.98 -14.95 14.49
N GLU A 64 9.39 -15.06 13.22
CA GLU A 64 10.69 -14.59 12.77
C GLU A 64 10.91 -13.09 12.99
N LEU A 65 9.87 -12.26 12.80
CA LEU A 65 9.95 -10.83 13.11
C LEU A 65 9.85 -10.59 14.62
N ARG A 66 9.04 -11.35 15.37
CA ARG A 66 9.01 -11.25 16.85
C ARG A 66 10.41 -11.41 17.45
N GLU A 67 11.18 -12.37 16.93
CA GLU A 67 12.56 -12.61 17.34
C GLU A 67 13.51 -11.45 17.02
N LYS A 68 13.15 -10.53 16.11
CA LYS A 68 13.94 -9.33 15.77
C LYS A 68 13.65 -8.14 16.66
N PHE A 69 12.53 -8.08 17.36
CA PHE A 69 12.18 -6.92 18.19
C PHE A 69 12.33 -7.22 19.68
N THR A 70 12.71 -6.21 20.46
CA THR A 70 12.83 -6.37 21.91
C THR A 70 11.49 -6.45 22.64
N ASP A 71 10.50 -5.69 22.18
CA ASP A 71 9.21 -5.50 22.88
C ASP A 71 8.06 -6.37 22.34
N ILE A 72 8.34 -7.30 21.43
CA ILE A 72 7.31 -8.21 20.91
C ILE A 72 7.39 -9.55 21.63
N ASP A 73 6.33 -9.89 22.35
CA ASP A 73 6.18 -11.12 23.12
C ASP A 73 5.01 -11.99 22.64
N ARG A 74 4.02 -11.39 21.96
CA ARG A 74 2.81 -12.05 21.49
C ARG A 74 2.74 -12.08 19.97
N GLU A 75 2.02 -13.04 19.44
CA GLU A 75 1.71 -13.12 18.02
C GLU A 75 0.56 -12.17 17.65
N PHE A 76 -0.41 -11.99 18.54
CA PHE A 76 -1.64 -11.26 18.27
C PHE A 76 -1.76 -10.03 19.17
N TYR A 77 -2.11 -8.90 18.56
CA TYR A 77 -2.43 -7.64 19.22
C TYR A 77 -3.79 -7.14 18.72
N THR A 78 -4.67 -6.79 19.65
CA THR A 78 -5.92 -6.07 19.31
C THR A 78 -5.60 -4.71 18.71
N HIS A 79 -6.59 -4.07 18.10
CA HIS A 79 -6.40 -2.77 17.45
C HIS A 79 -5.83 -1.68 18.38
N ALA A 80 -6.32 -1.60 19.62
CA ALA A 80 -5.82 -0.63 20.62
C ALA A 80 -4.40 -0.98 21.11
N GLU A 81 -4.10 -2.28 21.27
CA GLU A 81 -2.74 -2.71 21.64
C GLU A 81 -1.74 -2.47 20.50
N ALA A 82 -2.17 -2.64 19.25
CA ALA A 82 -1.35 -2.37 18.07
C ALA A 82 -0.98 -0.87 17.97
N GLU A 83 -1.91 0.04 18.26
CA GLU A 83 -1.64 1.48 18.32
C GLU A 83 -0.54 1.80 19.33
N HIS A 84 -0.65 1.27 20.55
CA HIS A 84 0.37 1.44 21.58
C HIS A 84 1.74 0.87 21.14
N LEU A 85 1.74 -0.32 20.54
CA LEU A 85 2.96 -0.95 20.03
C LEU A 85 3.63 -0.11 18.94
N PHE A 86 2.86 0.41 17.97
CA PHE A 86 3.38 1.27 16.92
C PHE A 86 3.96 2.58 17.45
N HIS A 87 3.36 3.17 18.48
CA HIS A 87 3.93 4.35 19.14
C HIS A 87 5.28 4.07 19.82
N GLU A 88 5.43 2.94 20.50
CA GLU A 88 6.73 2.57 21.09
C GLU A 88 7.77 2.24 20.00
N PHE A 89 7.39 1.55 18.92
CA PHE A 89 8.27 1.35 17.76
C PHE A 89 8.70 2.67 17.16
N GLN A 90 7.80 3.63 16.99
CA GLN A 90 8.13 4.95 16.47
C GLN A 90 9.14 5.67 17.35
N LYS A 91 8.92 5.71 18.66
CA LYS A 91 9.84 6.33 19.61
C LYS A 91 11.23 5.70 19.61
N LYS A 92 11.32 4.37 19.48
CA LYS A 92 12.61 3.65 19.39
C LYS A 92 13.28 3.84 18.04
N SER A 93 12.53 3.70 16.95
CA SER A 93 12.97 3.92 15.57
C SER A 93 13.50 5.34 15.36
N ASP A 94 12.79 6.37 15.82
CA ASP A 94 13.22 7.77 15.70
C ASP A 94 14.51 8.07 16.48
N ARG A 95 14.91 7.23 17.44
CA ARG A 95 16.21 7.30 18.12
C ARG A 95 17.33 6.64 17.32
N VAL A 96 17.04 5.58 16.57
CA VAL A 96 18.06 4.80 15.84
C VAL A 96 18.25 5.25 14.40
N CYS A 97 17.18 5.65 13.71
CA CYS A 97 17.25 6.02 12.30
C CYS A 97 18.19 7.20 11.99
N PRO A 98 18.33 8.25 12.84
CA PRO A 98 19.34 9.28 12.62
C PRO A 98 20.77 8.73 12.55
N MET A 99 21.06 7.63 13.25
CA MET A 99 22.37 6.96 13.23
C MET A 99 22.61 6.20 11.92
N VAL A 100 21.56 5.62 11.32
CA VAL A 100 21.62 4.92 10.02
C VAL A 100 22.01 5.87 8.88
N TYR A 101 21.67 7.15 9.01
CA TYR A 101 21.94 8.20 8.04
C TYR A 101 23.07 9.14 8.43
N ASN A 102 23.85 8.79 9.46
CA ASN A 102 25.01 9.56 9.95
C ASN A 102 24.67 10.99 10.40
N TYR A 103 23.42 11.26 10.78
CA TYR A 103 23.04 12.50 11.45
C TYR A 103 23.47 12.51 12.92
N MET A 104 23.77 11.33 13.47
CA MET A 104 24.27 11.11 14.82
C MET A 104 25.31 9.98 14.83
N GLN A 105 26.16 9.95 15.87
CA GLN A 105 27.09 8.86 16.09
C GLN A 105 26.34 7.53 16.33
N TYR A 106 26.83 6.47 15.69
CA TYR A 106 26.27 5.12 15.82
C TYR A 106 26.50 4.55 17.22
N ASP A 107 25.43 4.05 17.84
CA ASP A 107 25.43 3.43 19.16
C ASP A 107 24.72 2.07 19.09
N GLN A 108 25.51 0.99 19.16
CA GLN A 108 24.99 -0.38 19.08
C GLN A 108 24.06 -0.71 20.25
N LYS A 109 24.26 -0.12 21.43
CA LYS A 109 23.41 -0.38 22.59
C LYS A 109 21.99 0.12 22.32
N LYS A 110 21.85 1.33 21.77
CA LYS A 110 20.54 1.90 21.40
C LYS A 110 19.84 1.10 20.30
N VAL A 111 20.61 0.55 19.35
CA VAL A 111 20.06 -0.38 18.35
C VAL A 111 19.57 -1.65 19.02
N ASN A 112 20.36 -2.24 19.91
CA ASN A 112 20.02 -3.49 20.61
C ASN A 112 18.84 -3.33 21.59
N ASP A 113 18.60 -2.12 22.11
CA ASP A 113 17.41 -1.80 22.94
C ASP A 113 16.10 -1.85 22.14
N PHE A 114 16.18 -1.80 20.81
CA PHE A 114 15.05 -1.89 19.89
C PHE A 114 15.01 -3.21 19.11
N LEU A 115 16.14 -3.61 18.54
CA LEU A 115 16.27 -4.74 17.62
C LEU A 115 17.26 -5.78 18.14
N LYS A 116 16.88 -7.05 18.12
CA LYS A 116 17.71 -8.19 18.52
C LYS A 116 18.51 -8.72 17.33
N GLY A 117 19.84 -8.72 17.47
CA GLY A 117 20.74 -9.38 16.51
C GLY A 117 20.75 -8.79 15.10
N LEU A 118 20.25 -7.57 14.92
CA LEU A 118 20.28 -6.85 13.64
C LEU A 118 21.37 -5.78 13.65
N SER A 119 22.25 -5.82 12.66
CA SER A 119 23.18 -4.73 12.38
C SER A 119 22.52 -3.72 11.43
N LEU A 120 22.56 -2.44 11.81
CA LEU A 120 22.13 -1.33 10.95
C LEU A 120 23.30 -0.60 10.31
N LYS A 121 24.54 -1.06 10.53
CA LYS A 121 25.71 -0.49 9.87
C LYS A 121 25.72 -0.87 8.40
N LYS A 122 26.03 0.09 7.54
CA LYS A 122 26.19 -0.12 6.11
C LYS A 122 27.57 -0.71 5.85
N ASP A 123 27.66 -1.98 5.52
CA ASP A 123 28.87 -2.56 4.93
C ASP A 123 28.88 -2.21 3.42
N PRO A 124 29.85 -1.45 2.90
CA PRO A 124 29.88 -1.09 1.48
C PRO A 124 29.92 -2.29 0.53
N GLU A 125 30.39 -3.47 0.95
CA GLU A 125 30.53 -4.67 0.11
C GLU A 125 29.24 -5.50 0.02
N GLU A 126 28.28 -5.30 0.92
CA GLU A 126 27.03 -6.06 0.93
C GLU A 126 26.12 -5.76 -0.27
N LEU A 127 25.33 -6.75 -0.69
CA LEU A 127 24.26 -6.55 -1.67
C LEU A 127 23.24 -5.51 -1.18
N TRP A 128 22.60 -4.80 -2.12
CA TRP A 128 21.64 -3.73 -1.82
C TRP A 128 20.53 -4.18 -0.85
N TYR A 129 19.99 -5.39 -1.04
CA TYR A 129 18.95 -5.91 -0.17
C TYR A 129 19.44 -6.14 1.26
N ASN A 130 20.62 -6.74 1.46
CA ASN A 130 21.19 -6.98 2.79
C ASN A 130 21.38 -5.67 3.57
N LYS A 131 21.65 -4.58 2.85
CA LYS A 131 21.71 -3.22 3.43
C LYS A 131 20.33 -2.64 3.78
N THR A 132 19.31 -2.95 2.97
CA THR A 132 18.01 -2.27 3.00
C THR A 132 17.02 -2.97 3.93
N MET A 133 17.03 -4.30 3.97
CA MET A 133 16.10 -5.10 4.78
C MET A 133 16.19 -4.79 6.29
N PRO A 134 17.37 -4.69 6.92
CA PRO A 134 17.46 -4.25 8.32
C PRO A 134 16.91 -2.84 8.54
N GLN A 135 17.05 -1.94 7.56
CA GLN A 135 16.52 -0.57 7.65
C GLN A 135 15.00 -0.53 7.49
N LEU A 136 14.42 -1.37 6.64
CA LEU A 136 12.96 -1.57 6.52
C LEU A 136 12.38 -2.09 7.83
N ILE A 137 12.97 -3.16 8.39
CA ILE A 137 12.54 -3.73 9.69
C ILE A 137 12.65 -2.67 10.81
N ALA A 138 13.70 -1.83 10.78
CA ALA A 138 13.85 -0.73 11.74
C ALA A 138 12.87 0.43 11.53
N GLY A 139 12.12 0.46 10.42
CA GLY A 139 11.28 1.59 10.00
C GLY A 139 12.07 2.82 9.58
N CYS A 140 13.32 2.65 9.14
CA CYS A 140 14.20 3.75 8.77
C CYS A 140 14.20 4.04 7.28
N TRP A 141 13.53 3.24 6.45
CA TRP A 141 13.58 3.38 4.99
C TRP A 141 12.27 2.92 4.35
N ASN A 142 11.27 3.79 4.28
CA ASN A 142 9.89 3.34 4.05
C ASN A 142 9.34 3.87 2.72
N PHE A 143 8.69 2.99 1.95
CA PHE A 143 8.17 3.28 0.61
C PHE A 143 6.67 3.55 0.64
N TYR A 144 6.28 4.80 0.89
CA TYR A 144 4.85 5.18 0.93
C TYR A 144 4.25 5.43 -0.44
N ARG A 145 5.06 5.83 -1.42
CA ARG A 145 4.55 6.17 -2.75
C ARG A 145 4.41 4.92 -3.60
N MET A 146 3.23 4.73 -4.18
CA MET A 146 3.02 3.76 -5.25
C MET A 146 3.98 4.06 -6.40
N ASN A 147 4.80 3.07 -6.75
CA ASN A 147 5.71 3.09 -7.90
C ASN A 147 5.27 2.14 -9.02
N ASP A 148 4.20 1.38 -8.77
CA ASP A 148 3.54 0.52 -9.74
C ASP A 148 2.63 1.38 -10.63
N ILE A 149 2.70 1.19 -11.95
CA ILE A 149 1.95 2.02 -12.92
C ILE A 149 0.72 1.23 -13.37
N ASP A 150 -0.44 1.88 -13.43
CA ASP A 150 -1.69 1.28 -13.93
C ASP A 150 -2.16 0.03 -13.15
N VAL A 151 -1.90 -0.07 -11.86
CA VAL A 151 -2.26 -1.24 -11.02
C VAL A 151 -3.74 -1.63 -11.09
N GLY A 152 -4.63 -0.67 -11.38
CA GLY A 152 -6.04 -0.96 -11.61
C GLY A 152 -6.26 -2.07 -12.65
N LYS A 153 -5.44 -2.11 -13.71
CA LYS A 153 -5.52 -3.14 -14.77
C LYS A 153 -5.24 -4.53 -14.24
N ASP A 154 -4.32 -4.67 -13.29
CA ASP A 154 -4.02 -5.95 -12.66
C ASP A 154 -5.28 -6.54 -12.02
N PHE A 155 -5.99 -5.70 -11.25
CA PHE A 155 -7.19 -6.10 -10.52
C PHE A 155 -8.41 -6.25 -11.43
N GLU A 156 -8.57 -5.40 -12.44
CA GLU A 156 -9.61 -5.56 -13.46
C GLU A 156 -9.43 -6.89 -14.21
N THR A 157 -8.19 -7.27 -14.51
CA THR A 157 -7.87 -8.53 -15.16
C THR A 157 -8.20 -9.73 -14.25
N VAL A 158 -7.89 -9.65 -12.95
CA VAL A 158 -8.34 -10.67 -11.98
C VAL A 158 -9.86 -10.74 -11.93
N ALA A 159 -10.58 -9.61 -11.88
CA ALA A 159 -12.04 -9.59 -11.89
C ALA A 159 -12.63 -10.22 -13.17
N LYS A 160 -11.96 -10.05 -14.32
CA LYS A 160 -12.35 -10.68 -15.59
C LYS A 160 -12.20 -12.19 -15.58
N TYR A 161 -11.08 -12.72 -15.06
CA TYR A 161 -10.85 -14.17 -15.01
C TYR A 161 -11.64 -14.88 -13.90
N TYR A 162 -11.98 -14.16 -12.82
CA TYR A 162 -12.67 -14.70 -11.66
C TYR A 162 -13.89 -13.83 -11.28
N PRO A 163 -14.92 -13.72 -12.14
CA PRO A 163 -16.04 -12.80 -11.94
C PRO A 163 -17.05 -13.25 -10.88
N TYR A 164 -17.11 -14.54 -10.54
CA TYR A 164 -18.15 -15.11 -9.67
C TYR A 164 -17.62 -15.55 -8.30
N GLU A 165 -16.31 -15.52 -8.13
CA GLU A 165 -15.62 -15.97 -6.93
C GLU A 165 -15.60 -14.86 -5.88
N THR A 166 -15.90 -15.25 -4.64
CA THR A 166 -15.59 -14.44 -3.47
C THR A 166 -14.08 -14.39 -3.27
N LYS A 167 -13.55 -13.23 -2.88
CA LYS A 167 -12.09 -13.00 -2.81
C LYS A 167 -11.65 -12.57 -1.42
N GLU A 168 -10.59 -13.22 -0.93
CA GLU A 168 -9.82 -12.78 0.23
C GLU A 168 -8.48 -12.22 -0.23
N CYS A 169 -8.22 -10.96 0.07
CA CYS A 169 -7.16 -10.20 -0.57
C CYS A 169 -5.97 -9.96 0.36
N TYR A 170 -4.77 -10.16 -0.15
CA TYR A 170 -3.50 -9.96 0.53
C TYR A 170 -2.64 -9.03 -0.32
N SER A 171 -2.02 -8.03 0.29
CA SER A 171 -1.13 -7.11 -0.44
C SER A 171 0.06 -6.71 0.41
N VAL A 172 1.22 -6.63 -0.25
CA VAL A 172 2.50 -6.17 0.32
C VAL A 172 2.81 -4.70 0.09
N ALA A 173 1.78 -3.91 -0.24
CA ALA A 173 1.95 -2.53 -0.64
C ALA A 173 0.92 -1.63 0.06
N LEU A 174 1.19 -0.32 0.08
CA LEU A 174 0.43 0.62 0.91
C LEU A 174 -0.93 1.04 0.33
N ILE A 175 -1.03 1.32 -0.97
CA ILE A 175 -2.30 1.83 -1.56
C ILE A 175 -3.11 0.72 -2.24
N GLN A 176 -2.42 -0.28 -2.75
CA GLN A 176 -2.96 -1.37 -3.52
C GLN A 176 -4.02 -2.18 -2.78
N PRO A 177 -4.01 -2.41 -1.44
CA PRO A 177 -5.13 -3.06 -0.76
C PRO A 177 -6.46 -2.30 -0.91
N TYR A 178 -6.43 -0.97 -0.95
CA TYR A 178 -7.64 -0.14 -1.14
C TYR A 178 -8.15 -0.21 -2.58
N MET A 179 -7.22 -0.28 -3.54
CA MET A 179 -7.54 -0.50 -4.96
C MET A 179 -8.11 -1.92 -5.19
N MET A 180 -7.49 -2.94 -4.59
CA MET A 180 -7.98 -4.32 -4.60
C MET A 180 -9.41 -4.38 -4.08
N GLN A 181 -9.70 -3.78 -2.93
CA GLN A 181 -11.07 -3.75 -2.40
C GLN A 181 -12.05 -3.10 -3.38
N SER A 182 -11.69 -1.94 -3.93
CA SER A 182 -12.58 -1.14 -4.77
C SER A 182 -12.96 -1.86 -6.07
N ILE A 183 -12.02 -2.63 -6.62
CA ILE A 183 -12.18 -3.35 -7.90
C ILE A 183 -12.65 -4.79 -7.69
N LEU A 184 -11.99 -5.55 -6.79
CA LEU A 184 -12.24 -6.97 -6.56
C LEU A 184 -13.35 -7.26 -5.56
N ARG A 185 -13.79 -6.26 -4.78
CA ARG A 185 -14.81 -6.40 -3.73
C ARG A 185 -14.46 -7.51 -2.72
N CYS A 186 -13.23 -7.46 -2.24
CA CYS A 186 -12.69 -8.42 -1.28
C CYS A 186 -13.53 -8.44 0.01
N ASN A 187 -13.83 -9.64 0.52
CA ASN A 187 -14.50 -9.80 1.81
C ASN A 187 -13.56 -9.50 2.97
N LYS A 188 -12.33 -9.97 2.89
CA LYS A 188 -11.25 -9.69 3.82
C LYS A 188 -10.07 -9.07 3.11
N ILE A 189 -9.35 -8.23 3.83
CA ILE A 189 -8.15 -7.56 3.37
C ILE A 189 -7.06 -7.74 4.40
N THR A 190 -5.94 -8.29 3.99
CA THR A 190 -4.74 -8.40 4.82
C THR A 190 -3.62 -7.57 4.21
N MET A 191 -3.15 -6.58 4.95
CA MET A 191 -1.95 -5.82 4.62
C MET A 191 -0.75 -6.48 5.27
N LEU A 192 0.22 -6.92 4.47
CA LEU A 192 1.37 -7.70 4.94
C LEU A 192 2.66 -6.96 4.61
N ASP A 193 3.48 -6.64 5.60
CA ASP A 193 4.78 -6.00 5.35
C ASP A 193 5.77 -6.36 6.45
N VAL A 194 7.06 -6.27 6.13
CA VAL A 194 8.17 -6.31 7.12
C VAL A 194 8.41 -4.93 7.72
N ASP A 195 8.01 -3.88 6.99
CA ASP A 195 8.07 -2.49 7.42
C ASP A 195 6.85 -2.15 8.28
N TRP A 196 7.06 -2.15 9.59
CA TRP A 196 6.01 -1.83 10.55
C TRP A 196 5.46 -0.40 10.39
N ARG A 197 6.17 0.54 9.75
CA ARG A 197 5.64 1.89 9.51
C ARG A 197 4.62 1.93 8.38
N ILE A 198 4.74 1.04 7.39
CA ILE A 198 3.69 0.84 6.39
C ILE A 198 2.44 0.31 7.09
N LEU A 199 2.58 -0.68 7.98
CA LEU A 199 1.46 -1.20 8.76
C LEU A 199 0.86 -0.18 9.74
N HIS A 200 1.69 0.63 10.40
CA HIS A 200 1.21 1.74 11.24
C HIS A 200 0.40 2.75 10.41
N THR A 201 0.83 3.01 9.18
CA THR A 201 0.09 3.91 8.27
C THR A 201 -1.23 3.29 7.84
N HIS A 202 -1.28 1.99 7.57
CA HIS A 202 -2.54 1.27 7.35
C HIS A 202 -3.47 1.34 8.56
N HIS A 203 -2.94 1.12 9.77
CA HIS A 203 -3.71 1.24 11.01
C HIS A 203 -4.37 2.62 11.13
N ALA A 204 -3.60 3.69 10.88
CA ALA A 204 -4.12 5.06 10.88
C ALA A 204 -5.15 5.31 9.75
N PHE A 205 -4.94 4.76 8.55
CA PHE A 205 -5.93 4.82 7.47
C PHE A 205 -7.25 4.16 7.88
N ILE A 206 -7.21 2.97 8.48
CA ILE A 206 -8.40 2.23 8.92
C ILE A 206 -9.20 3.07 9.92
N TYR A 207 -8.53 3.72 10.88
CA TYR A 207 -9.19 4.62 11.83
C TYR A 207 -9.87 5.81 11.13
N LYS A 208 -9.21 6.42 10.15
CA LYS A 208 -9.79 7.51 9.34
C LYS A 208 -11.01 7.04 8.54
N TYR A 209 -10.96 5.85 7.96
CA TYR A 209 -12.11 5.26 7.26
C TYR A 209 -13.29 4.98 8.21
N ASP A 210 -13.02 4.47 9.41
CA ASP A 210 -14.06 4.23 10.41
C ASP A 210 -14.74 5.55 10.88
N ASN A 211 -13.98 6.65 10.88
CA ASN A 211 -14.50 7.99 11.17
C ASN A 211 -15.17 8.69 10.00
N GLY A 212 -15.12 8.10 8.79
CA GLY A 212 -15.69 8.73 7.60
C GLY A 212 -14.86 9.90 7.06
N ASP A 213 -13.57 9.96 7.39
CA ASP A 213 -12.71 11.09 7.01
C ASP A 213 -12.52 11.22 5.49
N PHE A 214 -12.82 10.16 4.72
CA PHE A 214 -12.63 10.13 3.26
C PHE A 214 -13.95 10.08 2.48
N TYR A 215 -15.07 10.56 3.03
CA TYR A 215 -16.34 10.62 2.27
C TYR A 215 -16.32 11.65 1.15
N GLU A 216 -15.70 12.80 1.41
CA GLU A 216 -15.66 13.92 0.47
C GLU A 216 -14.24 14.17 -0.03
N GLU A 217 -14.08 14.30 -1.34
CA GLU A 217 -12.79 14.48 -1.99
C GLU A 217 -12.01 15.69 -1.45
N TYR A 218 -12.70 16.81 -1.22
CA TYR A 218 -12.06 18.05 -0.78
C TYR A 218 -11.40 17.95 0.60
N MET A 219 -11.78 16.97 1.42
CA MET A 219 -11.21 16.75 2.75
C MET A 219 -9.96 15.85 2.73
N MET A 220 -9.76 15.05 1.68
CA MET A 220 -8.76 13.97 1.67
C MET A 220 -7.34 14.48 2.00
N ASN A 221 -6.89 15.55 1.34
CA ASN A 221 -5.55 16.09 1.57
C ASN A 221 -5.36 16.63 2.98
N GLU A 222 -6.40 17.19 3.60
CA GLU A 222 -6.33 17.65 4.98
C GLU A 222 -6.24 16.46 5.94
N LYS A 223 -7.12 15.47 5.76
CA LYS A 223 -7.16 14.27 6.58
C LYS A 223 -5.92 13.40 6.48
N MET A 224 -5.20 13.43 5.37
CA MET A 224 -3.95 12.70 5.19
C MET A 224 -2.76 13.31 5.94
N LYS A 225 -2.79 14.59 6.32
CA LYS A 225 -1.64 15.26 6.97
C LYS A 225 -1.21 14.61 8.28
N ASP A 226 -2.17 14.04 9.00
CA ASP A 226 -1.93 13.42 10.31
C ASP A 226 -1.52 11.94 10.21
N LEU A 227 -1.34 11.40 9.00
CA LEU A 227 -0.87 10.03 8.85
C LEU A 227 0.60 9.91 9.31
N PRO A 228 0.99 8.79 9.96
CA PRO A 228 2.31 8.61 10.55
C PRO A 228 3.39 8.26 9.48
N VAL A 229 3.59 9.17 8.52
CA VAL A 229 4.58 9.07 7.44
C VAL A 229 5.89 9.66 7.90
N HIS A 230 6.95 8.85 7.94
CA HIS A 230 8.27 9.27 8.42
C HIS A 230 9.37 8.47 7.69
N TRP A 231 10.59 9.02 7.61
CA TRP A 231 11.74 8.33 7.00
C TRP A 231 11.47 7.85 5.55
N LEU A 232 10.83 8.71 4.76
CA LEU A 232 10.44 8.43 3.38
C LEU A 232 11.67 8.10 2.53
N ALA A 233 11.67 6.92 1.91
CA ALA A 233 12.73 6.46 1.03
C ALA A 233 12.91 7.38 -0.21
N ARG A 234 14.17 7.59 -0.61
CA ARG A 234 14.58 8.37 -1.80
C ARG A 234 15.69 7.69 -2.58
N PHE A 235 15.75 7.91 -3.89
CA PHE A 235 16.82 7.30 -4.71
C PHE A 235 18.23 7.81 -4.37
N ASP A 236 18.37 8.99 -3.74
CA ASP A 236 19.65 9.52 -3.27
C ASP A 236 20.09 8.99 -1.89
N ARG A 237 19.35 8.01 -1.34
CA ARG A 237 19.68 7.33 -0.06
C ARG A 237 19.69 8.24 1.16
N LYS A 238 19.04 9.40 1.06
CA LYS A 238 18.80 10.32 2.18
C LYS A 238 17.29 10.44 2.35
N PRO A 239 16.72 9.97 3.46
CA PRO A 239 15.28 10.03 3.65
C PRO A 239 14.83 11.48 3.79
N VAL A 240 13.57 11.76 3.44
CA VAL A 240 12.98 13.08 3.76
C VAL A 240 12.74 13.14 5.26
N LEU A 241 13.27 14.17 5.93
CA LEU A 241 13.03 14.41 7.36
C LEU A 241 11.59 14.86 7.59
N LYS A 242 11.03 14.55 8.76
CA LYS A 242 9.61 14.82 9.09
C LYS A 242 9.22 16.28 8.85
N GLU A 243 10.08 17.22 9.24
CA GLU A 243 9.80 18.66 9.14
C GLU A 243 9.61 19.14 7.69
N ASP A 244 10.24 18.45 6.73
CA ASP A 244 10.20 18.79 5.31
C ASP A 244 9.09 18.04 4.56
N GLN A 245 8.36 17.15 5.24
CA GLN A 245 7.33 16.32 4.61
C GLN A 245 6.01 17.07 4.53
N GLN A 246 5.51 17.23 3.30
CA GLN A 246 4.13 17.62 3.05
C GLN A 246 3.32 16.36 2.75
N VAL A 247 2.70 15.79 3.79
CA VAL A 247 1.89 14.58 3.65
C VAL A 247 0.54 14.92 3.01
N GLY A 248 0.17 14.19 1.97
CA GLY A 248 -1.09 14.33 1.24
C GLY A 248 -1.23 13.23 0.18
N LEU A 249 -2.17 13.38 -0.75
CA LEU A 249 -2.39 12.37 -1.80
C LEU A 249 -1.13 12.06 -2.61
N ASN A 250 -0.33 13.08 -2.93
CA ASN A 250 0.92 12.93 -3.69
C ASN A 250 2.01 12.12 -2.95
N THR A 251 1.88 11.93 -1.63
CA THR A 251 2.76 11.06 -0.84
C THR A 251 2.52 9.60 -1.19
N PHE A 252 1.29 9.24 -1.53
CA PHE A 252 0.87 7.86 -1.71
C PHE A 252 0.60 7.49 -3.17
N CYS A 253 0.02 8.42 -3.93
CA CYS A 253 -0.32 8.21 -5.33
C CYS A 253 0.84 8.59 -6.26
N ASP A 254 1.05 7.76 -7.30
CA ASP A 254 1.88 8.14 -8.44
C ASP A 254 1.20 9.23 -9.28
N GLN A 255 1.99 10.05 -9.98
CA GLN A 255 1.46 11.10 -10.85
C GLN A 255 0.66 10.53 -12.04
N ASN A 256 1.09 9.41 -12.61
CA ASN A 256 0.43 8.84 -13.80
C ASN A 256 -0.87 8.12 -13.46
N SER A 257 -1.05 7.70 -12.21
CA SER A 257 -2.26 7.00 -11.74
C SER A 257 -2.96 7.76 -10.62
N PHE A 258 -2.77 9.08 -10.54
CA PHE A 258 -3.24 9.92 -9.43
C PHE A 258 -4.76 9.85 -9.25
N GLU A 259 -5.53 10.04 -10.34
CA GLU A 259 -7.00 10.01 -10.29
C GLU A 259 -7.52 8.62 -9.90
N SER A 260 -7.00 7.56 -10.51
CA SER A 260 -7.40 6.18 -10.18
C SER A 260 -7.07 5.82 -8.72
N CYS A 261 -5.92 6.27 -8.21
CA CYS A 261 -5.53 6.12 -6.81
C CYS A 261 -6.51 6.86 -5.87
N LYS A 262 -6.81 8.13 -6.17
CA LYS A 262 -7.76 8.96 -5.42
C LYS A 262 -9.15 8.32 -5.40
N ASP A 263 -9.65 7.91 -6.56
CA ASP A 263 -10.96 7.28 -6.71
C ASP A 263 -11.04 5.97 -5.91
N SER A 264 -9.96 5.19 -5.88
CA SER A 264 -9.89 3.96 -5.08
C SER A 264 -9.97 4.24 -3.57
N ILE A 265 -9.34 5.32 -3.09
CA ILE A 265 -9.43 5.72 -1.68
C ILE A 265 -10.86 6.15 -1.33
N LEU A 266 -11.53 6.91 -2.21
CA LEU A 266 -12.93 7.32 -2.03
C LEU A 266 -13.90 6.15 -2.11
N GLN A 267 -13.71 5.24 -3.08
CA GLN A 267 -14.54 4.05 -3.22
C GLN A 267 -14.38 3.11 -2.02
N PHE A 268 -13.16 2.96 -1.50
CA PHE A 268 -12.92 2.20 -0.29
C PHE A 268 -13.76 2.72 0.88
N GLN A 269 -13.82 4.04 1.09
CA GLN A 269 -14.67 4.65 2.13
C GLN A 269 -16.14 4.24 1.98
N ARG A 270 -16.67 4.27 0.75
CA ARG A 270 -18.07 3.91 0.46
C ARG A 270 -18.36 2.44 0.74
N ASN A 271 -17.36 1.58 0.55
CA ASN A 271 -17.50 0.14 0.73
C ASN A 271 -17.00 -0.34 2.10
N PHE A 272 -16.42 0.53 2.93
CA PHE A 272 -15.71 0.13 4.15
C PHE A 272 -16.55 -0.77 5.06
N GLN A 273 -17.82 -0.44 5.23
CA GLN A 273 -18.77 -1.18 6.07
C GLN A 273 -19.15 -2.56 5.50
N SER A 274 -18.89 -2.83 4.22
CA SER A 274 -19.14 -4.14 3.60
C SER A 274 -18.01 -5.14 3.80
N ILE A 275 -16.82 -4.66 4.21
CA ILE A 275 -15.66 -5.50 4.46
C ILE A 275 -15.93 -6.29 5.75
N LYS A 276 -15.70 -7.60 5.73
CA LYS A 276 -15.93 -8.47 6.89
C LYS A 276 -14.79 -8.42 7.90
N GLU A 277 -13.58 -8.27 7.40
CA GLU A 277 -12.35 -8.33 8.20
C GLU A 277 -11.22 -7.54 7.54
N ILE A 278 -10.44 -6.82 8.35
CA ILE A 278 -9.18 -6.19 7.92
C ILE A 278 -8.10 -6.64 8.90
N ASN A 279 -6.96 -7.11 8.38
CA ASN A 279 -5.84 -7.57 9.19
C ASN A 279 -4.55 -6.88 8.78
N LEU A 280 -3.69 -6.63 9.76
CA LEU A 280 -2.32 -6.17 9.58
C LEU A 280 -1.39 -7.34 9.94
N ASN A 281 -0.45 -7.67 9.06
CA ASN A 281 0.48 -8.77 9.28
C ASN A 281 1.92 -8.28 9.18
N LEU A 282 2.57 -8.11 10.33
CA LEU A 282 4.01 -7.84 10.38
C LEU A 282 4.75 -9.16 10.15
N SER A 283 5.14 -9.41 8.90
CA SER A 283 5.78 -10.66 8.49
C SER A 283 6.59 -10.52 7.20
N TYR A 284 7.56 -11.41 7.01
CA TYR A 284 8.07 -11.68 5.67
C TYR A 284 6.99 -12.38 4.84
N LEU A 285 7.03 -12.20 3.51
CA LEU A 285 6.09 -12.85 2.60
C LEU A 285 5.98 -14.37 2.84
N HIS A 286 7.12 -15.05 3.06
CA HIS A 286 7.14 -16.50 3.22
C HIS A 286 6.61 -17.01 4.57
N THR A 287 6.52 -16.11 5.56
CA THR A 287 5.93 -16.37 6.87
C THR A 287 4.54 -15.77 7.05
N GLY A 288 3.99 -15.20 5.98
CA GLY A 288 2.63 -14.68 5.98
C GLY A 288 1.63 -15.78 6.32
N ARG A 289 0.58 -15.39 7.04
CA ARG A 289 -0.57 -16.23 7.31
C ARG A 289 -1.61 -15.97 6.23
N TYR A 290 -1.77 -16.93 5.33
CA TYR A 290 -2.72 -16.88 4.23
C TYR A 290 -3.87 -17.82 4.55
N GLU A 291 -5.08 -17.28 4.61
CA GLU A 291 -6.29 -18.05 4.92
C GLU A 291 -7.40 -17.68 3.95
N ALA A 292 -8.23 -18.68 3.65
CA ALA A 292 -9.42 -18.55 2.83
C ALA A 292 -10.64 -19.01 3.60
N ASP A 293 -11.68 -18.18 3.61
CA ASP A 293 -13.01 -18.65 3.99
C ASP A 293 -13.51 -19.68 2.97
N GLU A 294 -14.49 -20.50 3.35
CA GLU A 294 -15.02 -21.54 2.48
C GLU A 294 -15.60 -20.97 1.17
N GLY A 295 -15.22 -21.57 0.04
CA GLY A 295 -15.67 -21.14 -1.29
C GLY A 295 -15.02 -19.85 -1.81
N ALA A 296 -14.18 -19.18 -1.02
CA ALA A 296 -13.42 -18.02 -1.47
C ALA A 296 -12.12 -18.45 -2.18
N ILE A 297 -11.65 -17.59 -3.08
CA ILE A 297 -10.27 -17.64 -3.60
C ILE A 297 -9.41 -16.63 -2.84
N VAL A 298 -8.13 -16.95 -2.69
CA VAL A 298 -7.14 -16.02 -2.17
C VAL A 298 -6.55 -15.22 -3.32
N VAL A 299 -6.48 -13.90 -3.23
CA VAL A 299 -5.78 -13.05 -4.20
C VAL A 299 -4.62 -12.37 -3.51
N ILE A 300 -3.39 -12.64 -3.96
CA ILE A 300 -2.16 -12.12 -3.35
C ILE A 300 -1.47 -11.18 -4.34
N TYR A 301 -1.42 -9.89 -4.02
CA TYR A 301 -0.71 -8.88 -4.79
C TYR A 301 0.74 -8.74 -4.32
N LEU A 302 1.67 -8.87 -5.26
CA LEU A 302 3.11 -8.94 -5.07
C LEU A 302 3.79 -7.86 -5.91
N SER A 303 3.90 -6.64 -5.39
CA SER A 303 4.68 -5.58 -6.04
C SER A 303 6.16 -5.73 -5.72
N ASN A 304 6.97 -6.04 -6.73
CA ASN A 304 8.44 -6.13 -6.64
C ASN A 304 9.00 -7.08 -5.55
N ALA A 305 8.13 -7.81 -4.84
CA ALA A 305 8.47 -8.62 -3.67
C ALA A 305 9.12 -9.97 -4.02
N LEU A 306 9.07 -10.35 -5.31
CA LEU A 306 9.66 -11.59 -5.84
C LEU A 306 10.93 -11.36 -6.66
N ASP A 307 11.51 -10.16 -6.62
CA ASP A 307 12.86 -10.00 -7.16
C ASP A 307 13.81 -10.97 -6.45
N ARG A 308 14.75 -11.53 -7.18
CA ARG A 308 15.76 -12.44 -6.62
C ARG A 308 16.68 -11.73 -5.63
N GLU A 309 16.73 -10.41 -5.67
CA GLU A 309 17.39 -9.62 -4.64
C GLU A 309 16.62 -9.64 -3.29
N TYR A 310 15.29 -9.69 -3.29
CA TYR A 310 14.46 -9.68 -2.07
C TYR A 310 14.07 -11.10 -1.60
N MET A 311 14.11 -12.09 -2.48
CA MET A 311 13.64 -13.44 -2.20
C MET A 311 14.57 -14.53 -2.75
N SER A 312 15.02 -15.42 -1.86
CA SER A 312 15.69 -16.67 -2.24
C SER A 312 14.69 -17.69 -2.79
N LYS A 313 15.18 -18.72 -3.49
CA LYS A 313 14.33 -19.83 -3.94
C LYS A 313 13.65 -20.52 -2.76
N ASP A 314 14.37 -20.76 -1.67
CA ASP A 314 13.84 -21.50 -0.51
C ASP A 314 12.75 -20.69 0.20
N ASN A 315 12.91 -19.36 0.27
CA ASN A 315 11.87 -18.47 0.78
C ASN A 315 10.65 -18.47 -0.15
N PHE A 316 10.84 -18.51 -1.47
CA PHE A 316 9.72 -18.62 -2.41
C PHE A 316 8.96 -19.95 -2.26
N ASP A 317 9.67 -21.07 -2.12
CA ASP A 317 9.03 -22.38 -1.89
C ASP A 317 8.28 -22.39 -0.55
N THR A 318 8.86 -21.78 0.49
CA THR A 318 8.21 -21.60 1.80
C THR A 318 6.96 -20.74 1.68
N PHE A 319 7.01 -19.65 0.91
CA PHE A 319 5.84 -18.82 0.61
C PHE A 319 4.71 -19.63 -0.05
N LEU A 320 5.01 -20.38 -1.12
CA LEU A 320 4.02 -21.24 -1.76
C LEU A 320 3.49 -22.32 -0.81
N ASN A 321 4.33 -22.82 0.10
CA ASN A 321 3.91 -23.74 1.16
C ASN A 321 2.92 -23.12 2.12
N SER A 322 3.21 -21.92 2.64
CA SER A 322 2.35 -21.19 3.55
C SER A 322 0.99 -20.91 2.92
N VAL A 323 0.94 -20.47 1.66
CA VAL A 323 -0.32 -20.27 0.93
C VAL A 323 -1.06 -21.59 0.74
N TYR A 324 -0.37 -22.65 0.32
CA TYR A 324 -1.00 -23.95 0.11
C TYR A 324 -1.61 -24.55 1.37
N ILE A 325 -0.93 -24.42 2.52
CA ILE A 325 -1.44 -24.89 3.81
C ILE A 325 -2.73 -24.16 4.18
N GLY A 326 -2.77 -22.86 3.90
CA GLY A 326 -3.91 -21.97 4.13
C GLY A 326 -5.19 -22.25 3.34
N LEU A 327 -5.08 -22.91 2.19
CA LEU A 327 -6.22 -23.27 1.35
C LEU A 327 -6.94 -24.52 1.87
N LYS A 328 -8.24 -24.66 1.64
CA LYS A 328 -8.98 -25.93 1.73
C LYS A 328 -8.91 -26.68 0.39
N PRO A 329 -9.14 -28.01 0.36
CA PRO A 329 -9.19 -28.77 -0.89
C PRO A 329 -10.17 -28.14 -1.91
N GLY A 330 -9.74 -28.03 -3.17
CA GLY A 330 -10.50 -27.39 -4.26
C GLY A 330 -10.46 -25.86 -4.28
N GLN A 331 -9.87 -25.21 -3.26
CA GLN A 331 -9.69 -23.75 -3.29
C GLN A 331 -8.46 -23.34 -4.09
N LYS A 332 -8.48 -22.08 -4.51
CA LYS A 332 -7.47 -21.47 -5.36
C LYS A 332 -6.81 -20.27 -4.69
N ALA A 333 -5.54 -20.09 -4.99
CA ALA A 333 -4.82 -18.85 -4.77
C ALA A 333 -4.42 -18.25 -6.13
N VAL A 334 -4.66 -16.96 -6.30
CA VAL A 334 -4.30 -16.17 -7.47
C VAL A 334 -3.20 -15.20 -7.06
N PHE A 335 -2.03 -15.34 -7.66
CA PHE A 335 -0.89 -14.47 -7.43
C PHE A 335 -0.81 -13.43 -8.53
N VAL A 336 -0.80 -12.17 -8.16
CA VAL A 336 -0.65 -11.03 -9.05
C VAL A 336 0.73 -10.45 -8.82
N TYR A 337 1.67 -10.73 -9.71
CA TYR A 337 3.02 -10.15 -9.63
C TYR A 337 3.11 -8.92 -10.53
N HIS A 338 3.42 -7.78 -9.92
CA HIS A 338 3.59 -6.51 -10.62
C HIS A 338 5.08 -6.12 -10.69
N VAL A 339 5.51 -5.70 -11.88
CA VAL A 339 6.88 -5.21 -12.09
C VAL A 339 6.95 -3.73 -11.74
N GLY A 340 7.59 -3.42 -10.61
CA GLY A 340 7.71 -2.05 -10.11
C GLY A 340 8.29 -1.06 -11.12
N GLY A 341 7.70 0.13 -11.20
CA GLY A 341 8.08 1.17 -12.16
C GLY A 341 7.62 0.90 -13.60
N SER A 342 6.66 -0.01 -13.81
CA SER A 342 6.09 -0.31 -15.12
C SER A 342 4.60 -0.62 -15.02
N SER A 343 3.92 -0.83 -16.15
CA SER A 343 2.53 -1.33 -16.20
C SER A 343 2.44 -2.82 -16.53
N LYS A 344 3.53 -3.57 -16.32
CA LYS A 344 3.63 -4.97 -16.71
C LYS A 344 3.46 -5.87 -15.50
N PHE A 345 2.61 -6.88 -15.66
CA PHE A 345 2.28 -7.81 -14.58
C PHE A 345 2.04 -9.22 -15.11
N GLY A 346 1.88 -10.18 -14.21
CA GLY A 346 1.41 -11.52 -14.55
C GLY A 346 0.54 -12.10 -13.45
N ILE A 347 -0.33 -13.02 -13.87
CA ILE A 347 -1.28 -13.71 -13.00
C ILE A 347 -0.96 -15.20 -13.03
N TYR A 348 -0.80 -15.77 -11.85
CA TYR A 348 -0.55 -17.19 -11.64
C TYR A 348 -1.66 -17.76 -10.75
N GLU A 349 -2.10 -18.98 -11.02
CA GLU A 349 -3.10 -19.66 -10.20
C GLU A 349 -2.47 -20.92 -9.59
N MET A 350 -2.70 -21.13 -8.30
CA MET A 350 -2.44 -22.37 -7.60
C MET A 350 -3.76 -22.96 -7.13
N GLU A 351 -4.00 -24.24 -7.41
CA GLU A 351 -5.14 -24.98 -6.88
C GLU A 351 -4.67 -26.00 -5.85
N LYS A 352 -5.39 -26.10 -4.72
CA LYS A 352 -5.16 -27.16 -3.74
C LYS A 352 -5.84 -28.45 -4.16
N GLY A 353 -5.06 -29.35 -4.76
CA GLY A 353 -5.51 -30.70 -5.09
C GLY A 353 -5.74 -31.57 -3.85
N PHE A 354 -6.43 -32.70 -4.05
CA PHE A 354 -6.77 -33.66 -2.98
C PHE A 354 -5.58 -34.53 -2.52
N ALA A 355 -4.49 -34.61 -3.29
CA ALA A 355 -3.36 -35.52 -3.06
C ALA A 355 -2.04 -34.81 -2.67
N PHE A 356 -2.12 -33.68 -1.95
CA PHE A 356 -0.95 -32.86 -1.59
C PHE A 356 -0.15 -32.27 -2.78
N GLU A 357 -0.68 -32.36 -3.99
CA GLU A 357 -0.08 -31.77 -5.19
C GLU A 357 -0.35 -30.26 -5.30
N LYS A 358 0.68 -29.52 -5.70
CA LYS A 358 0.62 -28.07 -5.96
C LYS A 358 0.73 -27.85 -7.45
N LYS A 359 -0.41 -27.59 -8.08
CA LYS A 359 -0.46 -27.26 -9.50
C LYS A 359 -0.48 -25.76 -9.63
N ILE A 360 0.60 -25.21 -10.18
CA ILE A 360 0.72 -23.78 -10.46
C ILE A 360 0.66 -23.60 -11.97
N ARG A 361 -0.24 -22.76 -12.45
CA ARG A 361 -0.34 -22.39 -13.86
C ARG A 361 -0.19 -20.89 -14.06
N THR A 362 0.34 -20.51 -15.20
CA THR A 362 0.36 -19.11 -15.64
C THR A 362 -0.97 -18.83 -16.34
N VAL A 363 -1.76 -17.90 -15.80
CA VAL A 363 -3.03 -17.46 -16.42
C VAL A 363 -2.73 -16.51 -17.56
N CYS A 364 -2.02 -15.43 -17.27
CA CYS A 364 -1.47 -14.51 -18.26
C CYS A 364 -0.13 -13.97 -17.76
N LYS A 365 0.73 -13.51 -18.67
CA LYS A 365 2.00 -12.89 -18.32
C LYS A 365 2.54 -11.95 -19.40
N ASP A 366 2.90 -10.75 -18.98
CA ASP A 366 3.66 -9.81 -19.81
C ASP A 366 5.17 -10.06 -19.85
N VAL A 367 5.87 -9.39 -20.76
CA VAL A 367 7.33 -9.41 -20.78
C VAL A 367 7.87 -8.54 -19.66
N TYR A 368 8.39 -9.18 -18.60
CA TYR A 368 9.07 -8.46 -17.54
C TYR A 368 10.43 -7.97 -18.00
N ARG A 369 10.71 -6.70 -17.71
CA ARG A 369 12.01 -6.06 -17.94
C ARG A 369 12.38 -5.31 -16.67
N LEU A 370 13.67 -5.34 -16.32
CA LEU A 370 14.16 -4.52 -15.21
C LEU A 370 13.86 -3.04 -15.48
N SER A 371 13.56 -2.30 -14.41
CA SER A 371 13.31 -0.86 -14.47
C SER A 371 14.47 -0.13 -15.17
N ALA A 372 14.14 0.93 -15.91
CA ALA A 372 15.12 1.76 -16.61
C ALA A 372 16.21 2.33 -15.68
N VAL A 373 15.91 2.44 -14.38
CA VAL A 373 16.86 2.86 -13.34
C VAL A 373 18.11 1.96 -13.29
N TYR A 374 17.98 0.67 -13.62
CA TYR A 374 19.10 -0.28 -13.62
C TYR A 374 19.99 -0.18 -14.88
N LYS A 375 19.79 0.82 -15.75
CA LYS A 375 20.49 1.05 -17.04
C LYS A 375 20.40 -0.09 -18.06
N ASN A 376 19.98 -1.29 -17.67
CA ASN A 376 19.84 -2.47 -18.51
C ASN A 376 18.39 -2.96 -18.47
N ARG A 377 17.66 -2.81 -19.58
CA ARG A 377 16.26 -3.28 -19.73
C ARG A 377 16.18 -4.79 -20.00
N ARG A 378 17.04 -5.58 -19.34
CA ARG A 378 17.13 -7.03 -19.54
C ARG A 378 15.81 -7.67 -19.16
N LYS A 379 15.36 -8.62 -19.98
CA LYS A 379 14.21 -9.47 -19.65
C LYS A 379 14.57 -10.36 -18.45
N PHE A 380 13.63 -10.56 -17.55
CA PHE A 380 13.81 -11.48 -16.42
C PHE A 380 12.58 -12.37 -16.21
N ASN A 381 12.78 -13.44 -15.45
CA ASN A 381 11.73 -14.33 -14.97
C ASN A 381 11.83 -14.39 -13.44
N THR A 382 10.68 -14.43 -12.80
CA THR A 382 10.53 -14.70 -11.37
C THR A 382 10.75 -16.19 -11.08
N TYR A 383 10.44 -16.63 -9.86
CA TYR A 383 10.40 -18.06 -9.54
C TYR A 383 9.15 -18.76 -10.04
N PHE A 384 8.05 -18.04 -10.33
CA PHE A 384 6.83 -18.64 -10.86
C PHE A 384 7.06 -19.39 -12.18
N GLU A 385 7.88 -18.86 -13.08
CA GLU A 385 8.15 -19.51 -14.37
C GLU A 385 8.91 -20.82 -14.23
N ARG A 386 9.56 -21.06 -13.08
CA ARG A 386 10.27 -22.32 -12.81
C ARG A 386 9.31 -23.41 -12.34
N VAL A 387 8.29 -23.03 -11.56
CA VAL A 387 7.34 -23.97 -10.94
C VAL A 387 6.03 -24.11 -11.72
N SER A 388 5.73 -23.17 -12.62
CA SER A 388 4.53 -23.20 -13.46
C SER A 388 4.58 -24.36 -14.46
N GLU A 389 3.46 -25.08 -14.53
CA GLU A 389 3.21 -26.13 -15.52
C GLU A 389 3.08 -25.54 -16.93
N SER A 390 2.54 -24.32 -17.03
CA SER A 390 2.42 -23.59 -18.29
C SER A 390 3.80 -23.23 -18.86
N LYS A 391 4.03 -23.56 -20.14
CA LYS A 391 5.24 -23.18 -20.88
C LYS A 391 4.94 -22.05 -21.86
N ALA A 392 5.95 -21.22 -22.12
CA ALA A 392 5.82 -20.12 -23.07
C ALA A 392 5.51 -20.63 -24.50
N PRO A 393 4.80 -19.85 -25.34
CA PRO A 393 4.33 -18.49 -25.10
C PRO A 393 3.12 -18.42 -24.15
N TYR A 394 3.03 -17.34 -23.37
CA TYR A 394 1.91 -17.08 -22.47
C TYR A 394 0.94 -16.08 -23.10
N GLU A 395 -0.35 -16.19 -22.77
CA GLU A 395 -1.31 -15.12 -22.99
C GLU A 395 -0.80 -13.82 -22.34
N ARG A 396 -0.92 -12.68 -23.03
CA ARG A 396 -0.50 -11.39 -22.50
C ARG A 396 -1.58 -10.83 -21.59
N CYS A 397 -1.18 -10.26 -20.45
CA CYS A 397 -2.13 -9.65 -19.53
C CYS A 397 -2.54 -8.28 -20.02
N SER A 398 -1.56 -7.47 -20.42
CA SER A 398 -1.84 -6.27 -21.20
C SER A 398 -1.93 -6.70 -22.65
N GLU A 399 -3.14 -6.71 -23.21
CA GLU A 399 -3.30 -6.72 -24.67
C GLU A 399 -2.42 -5.57 -25.20
N GLU A 400 -1.38 -5.88 -25.99
CA GLU A 400 -0.79 -4.84 -26.80
C GLU A 400 -1.95 -4.36 -27.68
N GLU A 401 -2.33 -3.08 -27.59
CA GLU A 401 -3.07 -2.48 -28.68
C GLU A 401 -2.22 -2.73 -29.92
N THR A 402 -2.57 -3.75 -30.70
CA THR A 402 -2.16 -3.90 -32.08
C THR A 402 -2.75 -2.72 -32.84
N LYS A 403 -2.12 -1.56 -32.72
CA LYS A 403 -2.33 -0.41 -33.57
C LYS A 403 -1.04 -0.16 -34.33
N THR A 404 -1.12 -0.58 -35.59
CA THR A 404 -0.47 0.02 -36.78
C THR A 404 1.06 0.03 -36.79
N ALA A 405 1.64 -1.11 -37.18
CA ALA A 405 2.73 -1.12 -38.15
C ALA A 405 2.16 -1.57 -39.52
N LYS A 406 1.32 -0.71 -40.09
CA LYS A 406 1.07 -0.61 -41.53
C LYS A 406 1.13 0.87 -41.85
N GLU A 407 2.28 1.31 -42.30
CA GLU A 407 2.49 2.17 -43.47
C GLU A 407 3.94 2.02 -43.92
#